data_AF-A0A3Q8FM06-F1
#
_entry.id   AF-A0A3Q8FM06-F1
#
_cell.length_a   1.000
_cell.length_b   1.000
_cell.length_c   1.000
_cell.angle_alpha   90.00
_cell.angle_beta   90.00
_cell.angle_gamma   90.00
#
_symmetry.space_group_name_H-M   'P 1'
#
loop_
_entity.id
_entity.type
_entity.pdbx_description
1 polymer ?
#
loop_
_entity_poly.entity_id
_entity_poly.type
_entity_poly.pdbx_seq_one_letter_code
_entity_poly.pdbx_strand_id
1 'polypeptide(L)'
;MKIAVRRSLALALAAAVSAAGPLQARSLNPGESATVNPGDPVDHWSASGTGAVLAFMPGSTGLSADVADVAVLDMTGATVTASETFTIAYVASASANITTSTFSNDRAAALAVTNGNTSGSPAGVAVVTDSTLSGGGVGAYPQDGILYVSNTRIESTGTGTGLLPSDLATGLAVFANSTIRATNGSTIIGDQNGVVVMDDGVAAGGTIADNTIALDGSHVTGRTGSGIVARGINLIDSTTVTVANGSTVTVSVAREDGDAAPSRPLHTFFFGPLEWQHAGAIS
;
A
#
# COMPACT_ATOMS: atom_id res chain seq x y z
N MET A 1 -61.62 6.61 -39.46
CA MET A 1 -60.68 5.64 -38.87
C MET A 1 -59.54 6.43 -38.25
N LYS A 2 -59.39 6.39 -36.91
CA LYS A 2 -58.51 7.28 -36.13
C LYS A 2 -57.07 6.76 -36.12
N ILE A 3 -56.13 7.59 -36.55
CA ILE A 3 -54.68 7.40 -36.36
C ILE A 3 -54.37 7.73 -34.89
N ALA A 4 -54.28 6.71 -34.05
CA ALA A 4 -53.89 6.83 -32.65
C ALA A 4 -52.91 5.72 -32.29
N VAL A 5 -51.74 5.68 -32.94
CA VAL A 5 -50.69 4.67 -32.65
C VAL A 5 -49.31 5.30 -32.44
N ARG A 6 -49.15 6.63 -32.56
CA ARG A 6 -47.82 7.28 -32.49
C ARG A 6 -47.48 7.99 -31.17
N ARG A 7 -48.37 7.99 -30.16
CA ARG A 7 -48.10 8.66 -28.88
C ARG A 7 -47.77 7.73 -27.71
N SER A 8 -47.97 6.42 -27.87
CA SER A 8 -47.70 5.43 -26.82
C SER A 8 -46.24 4.95 -26.78
N LEU A 9 -45.46 5.11 -27.85
CA LEU A 9 -44.06 4.66 -27.88
C LEU A 9 -43.11 5.64 -27.16
N ALA A 10 -43.39 6.94 -27.21
CA ALA A 10 -42.55 7.97 -26.59
C ALA A 10 -42.60 7.92 -25.04
N LEU A 11 -43.72 7.47 -24.46
CA LEU A 11 -43.85 7.34 -23.00
C LEU A 11 -43.13 6.09 -22.46
N ALA A 12 -43.00 5.04 -23.27
CA ALA A 12 -42.27 3.82 -22.90
C ALA A 12 -40.74 4.03 -22.88
N LEU A 13 -40.22 4.89 -23.76
CA LEU A 13 -38.80 5.28 -23.76
C LEU A 13 -38.45 6.22 -22.60
N ALA A 14 -39.36 7.09 -22.17
CA ALA A 14 -39.14 7.98 -21.02
C ALA A 14 -39.17 7.24 -19.67
N ALA A 15 -39.95 6.16 -19.55
CA ALA A 15 -40.00 5.32 -18.34
C ALA A 15 -38.87 4.28 -18.26
N ALA A 16 -38.20 3.96 -19.38
CA ALA A 16 -37.07 3.04 -19.41
C ALA A 16 -35.74 3.69 -18.99
N VAL A 17 -35.65 5.02 -19.00
CA VAL A 17 -34.42 5.77 -18.61
C VAL A 17 -34.40 6.13 -17.12
N SER A 18 -35.50 5.97 -16.38
CA SER A 18 -35.59 6.32 -14.95
C SER A 18 -35.40 5.13 -13.99
N ALA A 19 -34.86 4.01 -14.45
CA ALA A 19 -34.64 2.81 -13.63
C ALA A 19 -33.20 2.27 -13.67
N ALA A 20 -32.22 3.08 -14.07
CA ALA A 20 -30.84 2.85 -13.66
C ALA A 20 -30.70 3.28 -12.19
N GLY A 21 -31.24 2.46 -11.29
CA GLY A 21 -30.88 2.55 -9.88
C GLY A 21 -29.37 2.29 -9.72
N PRO A 22 -28.73 2.77 -8.65
CA PRO A 22 -27.31 2.51 -8.43
C PRO A 22 -27.09 1.00 -8.23
N LEU A 23 -26.46 0.33 -9.20
CA LEU A 23 -25.81 -0.97 -8.96
C LEU A 23 -24.33 -0.66 -8.64
N GLN A 24 -23.92 -0.80 -7.38
CA GLN A 24 -23.54 -2.06 -6.72
C GLN A 24 -22.23 -2.59 -7.28
N ALA A 25 -21.17 -2.54 -6.47
CA ALA A 25 -19.84 -3.10 -6.69
C ALA A 25 -19.46 -3.37 -8.17
N ARG A 26 -18.71 -2.47 -8.80
CA ARG A 26 -18.42 -2.55 -10.24
C ARG A 26 -17.06 -3.17 -10.51
N SER A 27 -17.05 -4.26 -11.27
CA SER A 27 -15.86 -4.81 -11.92
C SER A 27 -15.80 -4.31 -13.36
N LEU A 28 -14.74 -3.59 -13.71
CA LEU A 28 -14.48 -3.11 -15.06
C LEU A 28 -13.73 -4.18 -15.86
N ASN A 29 -14.23 -4.44 -17.07
CA ASN A 29 -13.62 -5.33 -18.05
C ASN A 29 -12.54 -4.59 -18.87
N PRO A 30 -11.72 -5.31 -19.65
CA PRO A 30 -10.72 -4.69 -20.51
C PRO A 30 -11.32 -3.59 -21.40
N GLY A 31 -10.69 -2.41 -21.39
CA GLY A 31 -11.11 -1.23 -22.15
C GLY A 31 -12.29 -0.43 -21.55
N GLU A 32 -12.86 -0.87 -20.43
CA GLU A 32 -13.90 -0.11 -19.73
C GLU A 32 -13.32 0.97 -18.83
N SER A 33 -14.07 2.05 -18.60
CA SER A 33 -13.70 3.06 -17.63
C SER A 33 -14.87 3.42 -16.74
N ALA A 34 -14.58 3.70 -15.48
CA ALA A 34 -15.56 4.25 -14.56
C ALA A 34 -14.94 5.32 -13.66
N THR A 35 -15.80 6.23 -13.21
CA THR A 35 -15.44 7.30 -12.30
C THR A 35 -16.36 7.22 -11.08
N VAL A 36 -15.76 7.13 -9.90
CA VAL A 36 -16.44 7.23 -8.61
C VAL A 36 -16.46 8.69 -8.20
N ASN A 37 -17.66 9.25 -8.11
CA ASN A 37 -17.91 10.64 -7.76
C ASN A 37 -18.28 10.78 -6.29
N PRO A 38 -18.12 11.99 -5.71
CA PRO A 38 -18.67 12.29 -4.40
C PRO A 38 -20.18 12.07 -4.36
N GLY A 39 -20.65 11.33 -3.35
CA GLY A 39 -22.07 11.00 -3.20
C GLY A 39 -22.51 9.73 -3.94
N ASP A 40 -21.63 9.13 -4.75
CA ASP A 40 -21.86 7.76 -5.23
C ASP A 40 -21.89 6.80 -4.03
N PRO A 41 -22.63 5.68 -4.13
CA PRO A 41 -22.65 4.67 -3.07
C PRO A 41 -21.26 4.19 -2.69
N VAL A 42 -21.08 3.93 -1.39
CA VAL A 42 -19.85 3.37 -0.83
C VAL A 42 -19.84 1.88 -1.12
N ASP A 43 -19.02 1.46 -2.09
CA ASP A 43 -18.98 0.10 -2.62
C ASP A 43 -17.54 -0.37 -2.91
N HIS A 44 -17.40 -1.64 -3.27
CA HIS A 44 -16.16 -2.23 -3.78
C HIS A 44 -15.99 -1.97 -5.28
N TRP A 45 -14.82 -1.50 -5.68
CA TRP A 45 -14.53 -1.19 -7.09
C TRP A 45 -13.32 -1.98 -7.56
N SER A 46 -13.44 -2.58 -8.74
CA SER A 46 -12.32 -3.28 -9.36
C SER A 46 -12.21 -3.01 -10.86
N ALA A 47 -11.00 -3.12 -11.39
CA ALA A 47 -10.74 -3.07 -12.82
C ALA A 47 -9.66 -4.10 -13.20
N SER A 48 -9.90 -4.85 -14.28
CA SER A 48 -8.91 -5.79 -14.80
C SER A 48 -8.82 -5.70 -16.32
N GLY A 49 -7.58 -5.77 -16.80
CA GLY A 49 -7.26 -5.91 -18.19
C GLY A 49 -6.83 -4.62 -18.88
N THR A 50 -6.19 -4.80 -20.04
CA THR A 50 -5.62 -3.72 -20.82
C THR A 50 -6.64 -2.62 -21.12
N GLY A 51 -6.30 -1.39 -20.77
CA GLY A 51 -7.12 -0.20 -21.03
C GLY A 51 -8.29 -0.02 -20.06
N ALA A 52 -8.45 -0.89 -19.05
CA ALA A 52 -9.41 -0.65 -17.99
C ALA A 52 -8.92 0.48 -17.07
N VAL A 53 -9.78 1.46 -16.78
CA VAL A 53 -9.43 2.64 -15.97
C VAL A 53 -10.48 2.89 -14.89
N LEU A 54 -10.05 2.85 -13.63
CA LEU A 54 -10.87 3.17 -12.48
C LEU A 54 -10.39 4.50 -11.88
N ALA A 55 -11.26 5.51 -11.90
CA ALA A 55 -10.95 6.84 -11.38
C ALA A 55 -11.78 7.15 -10.13
N PHE A 56 -11.14 7.66 -9.07
CA PHE A 56 -11.81 8.18 -7.88
C PHE A 56 -11.58 9.69 -7.79
N MET A 57 -12.68 10.44 -7.83
CA MET A 57 -12.66 11.91 -7.81
C MET A 57 -12.49 12.46 -6.38
N PRO A 58 -12.03 13.71 -6.22
CA PRO A 58 -11.90 14.33 -4.89
C PRO A 58 -13.22 14.34 -4.13
N GLY A 59 -13.21 13.79 -2.91
CA GLY A 59 -14.38 13.62 -2.04
C GLY A 59 -15.17 12.33 -2.27
N SER A 60 -14.73 11.46 -3.19
CA SER A 60 -15.32 10.13 -3.37
C SER A 60 -14.97 9.19 -2.21
N THR A 61 -15.83 8.21 -1.98
CA THR A 61 -15.73 7.23 -0.90
C THR A 61 -15.93 5.81 -1.42
N GLY A 62 -15.16 4.85 -0.93
CA GLY A 62 -15.28 3.43 -1.32
C GLY A 62 -14.92 2.46 -0.20
N LEU A 63 -15.23 1.18 -0.42
CA LEU A 63 -14.84 0.08 0.47
C LEU A 63 -13.52 -0.56 0.04
N SER A 64 -13.34 -0.77 -1.27
CA SER A 64 -12.07 -1.21 -1.85
C SER A 64 -11.85 -0.66 -3.27
N ALA A 65 -10.59 -0.66 -3.70
CA ALA A 65 -10.16 -0.24 -5.03
C ALA A 65 -9.06 -1.17 -5.55
N ASP A 66 -9.45 -2.17 -6.35
CA ASP A 66 -8.55 -3.22 -6.83
C ASP A 66 -8.31 -3.10 -8.33
N VAL A 67 -7.05 -3.11 -8.75
CA VAL A 67 -6.66 -3.07 -10.17
C VAL A 67 -5.69 -4.17 -10.52
N ALA A 68 -5.96 -4.84 -11.64
CA ALA A 68 -5.17 -5.97 -12.10
C ALA A 68 -4.92 -5.94 -13.62
N ASP A 69 -3.94 -6.72 -14.09
CA ASP A 69 -3.75 -7.06 -15.50
C ASP A 69 -3.63 -5.83 -16.42
N VAL A 70 -2.72 -4.92 -16.08
CA VAL A 70 -2.43 -3.69 -16.84
C VAL A 70 -3.57 -2.67 -16.79
N ALA A 71 -4.51 -2.80 -15.84
CA ALA A 71 -5.46 -1.75 -15.50
C ALA A 71 -4.78 -0.56 -14.81
N VAL A 72 -5.49 0.56 -14.77
CA VAL A 72 -5.05 1.83 -14.16
C VAL A 72 -6.01 2.24 -13.06
N LEU A 73 -5.47 2.54 -11.88
CA LEU A 73 -6.16 3.23 -10.79
C LEU A 73 -5.67 4.68 -10.71
N ASP A 74 -6.57 5.64 -10.92
CA ASP A 74 -6.28 7.06 -10.69
C ASP A 74 -7.15 7.57 -9.55
N MET A 75 -6.54 7.89 -8.42
CA MET A 75 -7.25 8.27 -7.21
C MET A 75 -6.72 9.60 -6.68
N THR A 76 -7.59 10.61 -6.61
CA THR A 76 -7.23 11.92 -6.08
C THR A 76 -8.26 12.35 -5.04
N GLY A 77 -7.82 12.68 -3.83
CA GLY A 77 -8.70 13.25 -2.81
C GLY A 77 -9.78 12.31 -2.30
N ALA A 78 -9.59 10.99 -2.42
CA ALA A 78 -10.61 10.00 -2.08
C ALA A 78 -10.40 9.36 -0.71
N THR A 79 -11.44 8.74 -0.16
CA THR A 79 -11.38 7.97 1.09
C THR A 79 -11.83 6.54 0.85
N VAL A 80 -10.97 5.57 1.10
CA VAL A 80 -11.30 4.14 1.04
C VAL A 80 -11.21 3.58 2.46
N THR A 81 -12.31 3.03 2.98
CA THR A 81 -12.35 2.51 4.35
C THR A 81 -13.22 1.26 4.42
N ALA A 82 -12.66 0.18 4.94
CA ALA A 82 -13.38 -1.08 5.13
C ALA A 82 -12.70 -1.96 6.18
N SER A 83 -13.32 -3.10 6.46
CA SER A 83 -12.80 -4.14 7.35
C SER A 83 -12.47 -5.40 6.55
N GLU A 84 -11.53 -5.26 5.61
CA GLU A 84 -11.12 -6.32 4.70
C GLU A 84 -10.09 -7.24 5.33
N THR A 85 -10.24 -8.55 5.12
CA THR A 85 -9.34 -9.56 5.69
C THR A 85 -7.99 -9.63 5.00
N PHE A 86 -7.77 -8.91 3.90
CA PHE A 86 -6.53 -8.95 3.14
C PHE A 86 -5.99 -7.55 2.82
N THR A 87 -6.62 -6.83 1.91
CA THR A 87 -6.30 -5.43 1.59
C THR A 87 -7.55 -4.68 1.14
N ILE A 88 -7.56 -3.36 1.28
CA ILE A 88 -8.60 -2.50 0.68
C ILE A 88 -8.19 -1.92 -0.67
N ALA A 89 -6.91 -2.03 -1.03
CA ALA A 89 -6.45 -1.73 -2.37
C ALA A 89 -5.39 -2.71 -2.81
N TYR A 90 -5.66 -3.37 -3.93
CA TYR A 90 -4.80 -4.37 -4.52
C TYR A 90 -4.34 -3.91 -5.91
N VAL A 91 -3.04 -3.72 -6.11
CA VAL A 91 -2.44 -3.31 -7.39
C VAL A 91 -1.58 -4.47 -7.90
N ALA A 92 -2.15 -5.30 -8.78
CA ALA A 92 -1.52 -6.55 -9.24
C ALA A 92 -1.20 -6.51 -10.74
N SER A 93 0.08 -6.41 -11.11
CA SER A 93 0.49 -6.21 -12.51
C SER A 93 -0.22 -5.04 -13.18
N ALA A 94 -0.54 -4.03 -12.39
CA ALA A 94 -1.30 -2.85 -12.75
C ALA A 94 -0.57 -1.59 -12.28
N SER A 95 -1.12 -0.42 -12.61
CA SER A 95 -0.56 0.85 -12.16
C SER A 95 -1.56 1.65 -11.34
N ALA A 96 -1.08 2.34 -10.31
CA ALA A 96 -1.89 3.18 -9.46
C ALA A 96 -1.22 4.54 -9.20
N ASN A 97 -1.96 5.62 -9.40
CA ASN A 97 -1.61 6.97 -8.98
C ASN A 97 -2.57 7.40 -7.86
N ILE A 98 -2.08 7.50 -6.63
CA ILE A 98 -2.87 7.81 -5.44
C ILE A 98 -2.36 9.12 -4.87
N THR A 99 -3.17 10.17 -4.91
CA THR A 99 -2.81 11.52 -4.48
C THR A 99 -3.81 12.05 -3.47
N THR A 100 -3.35 12.69 -2.40
CA THR A 100 -4.20 13.35 -1.38
C THR A 100 -5.33 12.46 -0.84
N SER A 101 -5.10 11.15 -0.70
CA SER A 101 -6.15 10.17 -0.40
C SER A 101 -5.91 9.47 0.93
N THR A 102 -6.98 8.90 1.50
CA THR A 102 -6.93 8.21 2.80
C THR A 102 -7.45 6.78 2.68
N PHE A 103 -6.64 5.82 3.11
CA PHE A 103 -6.94 4.39 3.06
C PHE A 103 -6.90 3.88 4.50
N SER A 104 -7.98 3.25 4.96
CA SER A 104 -8.07 2.69 6.30
C SER A 104 -8.68 1.30 6.26
N ASN A 105 -7.86 0.28 6.50
CA ASN A 105 -8.31 -1.08 6.73
C ASN A 105 -8.02 -1.46 8.18
N ASP A 106 -9.03 -1.75 9.00
CA ASP A 106 -8.82 -2.07 10.42
C ASP A 106 -8.45 -3.53 10.70
N ARG A 107 -8.53 -4.41 9.68
CA ARG A 107 -8.33 -5.86 9.84
C ARG A 107 -7.08 -6.45 9.20
N ALA A 108 -6.48 -5.79 8.21
CA ALA A 108 -5.30 -6.31 7.50
C ALA A 108 -4.45 -5.18 6.89
N ALA A 109 -4.20 -5.19 5.57
CA ALA A 109 -3.41 -4.17 4.89
C ALA A 109 -4.22 -3.02 4.29
N ALA A 110 -3.63 -1.83 4.19
CA ALA A 110 -4.26 -0.73 3.45
C ALA A 110 -3.96 -0.81 1.94
N LEU A 111 -2.73 -1.16 1.57
CA LEU A 111 -2.29 -1.24 0.18
C LEU A 111 -1.39 -2.45 -0.06
N ALA A 112 -1.65 -3.15 -1.15
CA ALA A 112 -0.83 -4.23 -1.67
C ALA A 112 -0.38 -3.89 -3.10
N VAL A 113 0.91 -4.07 -3.39
CA VAL A 113 1.47 -3.84 -4.73
C VAL A 113 2.23 -5.08 -5.17
N THR A 114 1.72 -5.79 -6.17
CA THR A 114 2.23 -7.11 -6.53
C THR A 114 2.36 -7.33 -8.03
N ASN A 115 3.08 -8.37 -8.45
CA ASN A 115 3.02 -8.91 -9.81
C ASN A 115 1.82 -9.84 -10.05
N GLY A 116 0.80 -9.81 -9.19
CA GLY A 116 -0.36 -10.70 -9.26
C GLY A 116 -0.04 -12.17 -8.98
N ASN A 117 -0.91 -13.07 -9.45
CA ASN A 117 -0.84 -14.50 -9.12
C ASN A 117 -0.10 -15.33 -10.18
N THR A 118 0.41 -14.69 -11.24
CA THR A 118 1.05 -15.39 -12.36
C THR A 118 2.56 -15.14 -12.32
N SER A 119 3.33 -16.21 -12.15
CA SER A 119 4.80 -16.13 -12.17
C SER A 119 5.28 -15.47 -13.46
N GLY A 120 6.16 -14.47 -13.33
CA GLY A 120 6.73 -13.73 -14.45
C GLY A 120 5.83 -12.61 -15.01
N SER A 121 4.69 -12.36 -14.39
CA SER A 121 3.88 -11.18 -14.71
C SER A 121 4.64 -9.87 -14.39
N PRO A 122 4.29 -8.76 -15.08
CA PRO A 122 4.87 -7.46 -14.77
C PRO A 122 4.63 -7.07 -13.31
N ALA A 123 5.60 -6.39 -12.72
CA ALA A 123 5.44 -5.80 -11.40
C ALA A 123 4.28 -4.80 -11.39
N GLY A 124 3.47 -4.83 -10.33
CA GLY A 124 2.56 -3.75 -10.01
C GLY A 124 3.35 -2.49 -9.63
N VAL A 125 2.81 -1.33 -9.98
CA VAL A 125 3.45 -0.03 -9.68
C VAL A 125 2.46 0.88 -8.99
N ALA A 126 2.79 1.38 -7.81
CA ALA A 126 2.00 2.39 -7.12
C ALA A 126 2.83 3.64 -6.83
N VAL A 127 2.30 4.79 -7.22
CA VAL A 127 2.81 6.11 -6.87
C VAL A 127 1.82 6.74 -5.90
N VAL A 128 2.26 6.97 -4.67
CA VAL A 128 1.43 7.50 -3.58
C VAL A 128 2.00 8.82 -3.09
N THR A 129 1.20 9.88 -3.17
CA THR A 129 1.63 11.24 -2.80
C THR A 129 0.63 11.91 -1.89
N ASP A 130 1.11 12.64 -0.88
CA ASP A 130 0.27 13.43 0.05
C ASP A 130 -0.86 12.63 0.72
N SER A 131 -0.66 11.33 0.95
CA SER A 131 -1.73 10.40 1.34
C SER A 131 -1.47 9.76 2.71
N THR A 132 -2.51 9.11 3.24
CA THR A 132 -2.41 8.29 4.46
C THR A 132 -2.89 6.87 4.17
N LEU A 133 -2.04 5.89 4.48
CA LEU A 133 -2.32 4.45 4.39
C LEU A 133 -2.26 3.86 5.80
N SER A 134 -3.41 3.43 6.32
CA SER A 134 -3.54 2.84 7.66
C SER A 134 -4.07 1.42 7.56
N GLY A 135 -3.27 0.44 7.96
CA GLY A 135 -3.67 -0.96 8.02
C GLY A 135 -3.70 -1.50 9.44
N GLY A 136 -4.60 -2.44 9.71
CA GLY A 136 -4.73 -3.12 10.98
C GLY A 136 -3.44 -3.81 11.40
N GLY A 137 -2.78 -4.46 10.45
CA GLY A 137 -1.57 -5.24 10.70
C GLY A 137 -0.41 -4.70 9.89
N VAL A 138 -0.66 -4.39 8.63
CA VAL A 138 0.36 -3.91 7.70
C VAL A 138 -0.10 -2.61 7.07
N GLY A 139 0.66 -1.52 7.14
CA GLY A 139 0.25 -0.29 6.45
C GLY A 139 0.21 -0.49 4.94
N ALA A 140 1.31 -0.93 4.36
CA ALA A 140 1.38 -1.36 2.96
C ALA A 140 2.36 -2.53 2.78
N TYR A 141 2.21 -3.28 1.70
CA TYR A 141 3.21 -4.28 1.31
C TYR A 141 3.41 -4.37 -0.20
N PRO A 142 4.67 -4.33 -0.66
CA PRO A 142 5.03 -4.81 -1.98
C PRO A 142 5.50 -6.27 -1.98
N GLN A 143 5.16 -6.99 -3.04
CA GLN A 143 5.61 -8.36 -3.34
C GLN A 143 5.88 -8.46 -4.84
N ASP A 144 7.14 -8.48 -5.26
CA ASP A 144 7.56 -8.27 -6.65
C ASP A 144 6.94 -6.98 -7.24
N GLY A 145 6.81 -5.95 -6.39
CA GLY A 145 6.13 -4.69 -6.70
C GLY A 145 7.06 -3.48 -6.61
N ILE A 146 6.61 -2.37 -7.20
CA ILE A 146 7.29 -1.09 -7.14
C ILE A 146 6.40 -0.08 -6.41
N LEU A 147 6.88 0.43 -5.29
CA LEU A 147 6.15 1.39 -4.46
C LEU A 147 6.96 2.68 -4.30
N TYR A 148 6.41 3.77 -4.84
CA TYR A 148 6.94 5.11 -4.66
C TYR A 148 6.02 5.91 -3.75
N VAL A 149 6.54 6.42 -2.64
CA VAL A 149 5.78 7.26 -1.71
C VAL A 149 6.46 8.60 -1.48
N SER A 150 5.67 9.67 -1.46
CA SER A 150 6.15 11.05 -1.27
C SER A 150 5.22 11.80 -0.34
N ASN A 151 5.75 12.47 0.69
CA ASN A 151 4.96 13.17 1.71
C ASN A 151 3.74 12.35 2.19
N THR A 152 3.94 11.05 2.39
CA THR A 152 2.87 10.08 2.65
C THR A 152 3.12 9.40 3.98
N ARG A 153 2.05 9.16 4.73
CA ARG A 153 2.06 8.38 5.97
C ARG A 153 1.62 6.95 5.70
N ILE A 154 2.46 5.99 6.05
CA ILE A 154 2.12 4.56 6.05
C ILE A 154 2.17 4.08 7.49
N GLU A 155 1.09 3.49 7.97
CA GLU A 155 0.93 3.13 9.37
C GLU A 155 0.28 1.76 9.56
N SER A 156 0.82 1.00 10.50
CA SER A 156 0.10 -0.12 11.13
C SER A 156 -0.43 0.27 12.50
N THR A 157 -1.68 -0.10 12.77
CA THR A 157 -2.37 0.14 14.05
C THR A 157 -2.24 -1.04 15.02
N GLY A 158 -1.71 -2.18 14.59
CA GLY A 158 -1.59 -3.40 15.41
C GLY A 158 -2.93 -4.08 15.75
N THR A 159 -4.04 -3.68 15.13
CA THR A 159 -5.40 -4.16 15.45
C THR A 159 -5.77 -5.50 14.79
N GLY A 160 -5.03 -5.96 13.77
CA GLY A 160 -5.24 -7.29 13.18
C GLY A 160 -4.53 -7.52 11.84
N THR A 161 -4.10 -8.75 11.57
CA THR A 161 -3.37 -9.12 10.33
C THR A 161 -4.25 -9.77 9.27
N GLY A 162 -5.48 -10.15 9.61
CA GLY A 162 -6.39 -10.83 8.71
C GLY A 162 -5.81 -12.15 8.21
N LEU A 163 -5.62 -12.26 6.89
CA LEU A 163 -4.99 -13.41 6.23
C LEU A 163 -3.46 -13.28 6.08
N LEU A 164 -2.87 -12.16 6.49
CA LEU A 164 -1.41 -11.97 6.50
C LEU A 164 -0.80 -12.67 7.72
N PRO A 165 0.52 -12.98 7.69
CA PRO A 165 1.23 -13.56 8.83
C PRO A 165 0.90 -12.86 10.15
N SER A 166 0.55 -13.63 11.17
CA SER A 166 -0.03 -13.13 12.43
C SER A 166 0.93 -12.33 13.30
N ASP A 167 2.22 -12.37 12.98
CA ASP A 167 3.29 -11.64 13.65
C ASP A 167 3.67 -10.34 12.92
N LEU A 168 2.82 -9.86 12.00
CA LEU A 168 3.00 -8.61 11.28
C LEU A 168 2.15 -7.48 11.89
N ALA A 169 2.82 -6.65 12.70
CA ALA A 169 2.32 -5.34 13.10
C ALA A 169 3.31 -4.28 12.59
N THR A 170 3.38 -4.08 11.26
CA THR A 170 4.44 -3.32 10.59
C THR A 170 3.92 -2.21 9.68
N GLY A 171 4.62 -1.08 9.61
CA GLY A 171 4.25 -0.02 8.68
C GLY A 171 4.36 -0.50 7.24
N LEU A 172 5.51 -1.08 6.90
CA LEU A 172 5.78 -1.66 5.58
C LEU A 172 6.23 -3.12 5.73
N ALA A 173 5.62 -4.04 4.99
CA ALA A 173 6.11 -5.41 4.85
C ALA A 173 6.61 -5.64 3.43
N VAL A 174 7.80 -6.21 3.25
CA VAL A 174 8.41 -6.46 1.94
C VAL A 174 8.59 -7.96 1.77
N PHE A 175 7.86 -8.56 0.81
CA PHE A 175 7.79 -10.01 0.67
C PHE A 175 8.64 -10.60 -0.46
N ALA A 176 8.98 -9.85 -1.52
CA ALA A 176 9.82 -10.38 -2.61
C ALA A 176 10.30 -9.26 -3.55
N ASN A 177 11.54 -9.33 -4.03
CA ASN A 177 12.18 -8.54 -5.11
C ASN A 177 11.57 -7.15 -5.38
N SER A 178 11.33 -6.37 -4.34
CA SER A 178 10.55 -5.14 -4.42
C SER A 178 11.45 -3.92 -4.45
N THR A 179 10.98 -2.89 -5.16
CA THR A 179 11.63 -1.58 -5.18
C THR A 179 10.75 -0.56 -4.46
N ILE A 180 11.30 0.05 -3.41
CA ILE A 180 10.61 1.02 -2.58
C ILE A 180 11.41 2.32 -2.54
N ARG A 181 10.74 3.45 -2.78
CA ARG A 181 11.30 4.78 -2.56
C ARG A 181 10.36 5.63 -1.71
N ALA A 182 10.82 6.08 -0.55
CA ALA A 182 10.12 7.02 0.30
C ALA A 182 10.83 8.37 0.30
N THR A 183 10.12 9.43 -0.07
CA THR A 183 10.70 10.78 -0.21
C THR A 183 9.88 11.87 0.49
N ASN A 184 10.43 13.09 0.52
CA ASN A 184 9.70 14.32 0.84
C ASN A 184 8.96 14.29 2.19
N GLY A 185 9.60 13.82 3.26
CA GLY A 185 8.99 13.79 4.58
C GLY A 185 8.04 12.60 4.83
N SER A 186 8.05 11.58 3.97
CA SER A 186 7.22 10.38 4.18
C SER A 186 7.52 9.72 5.52
N THR A 187 6.50 9.17 6.17
CA THR A 187 6.63 8.50 7.47
C THR A 187 6.10 7.08 7.39
N ILE A 188 6.90 6.09 7.81
CA ILE A 188 6.52 4.68 7.90
C ILE A 188 6.55 4.27 9.36
N ILE A 189 5.40 3.85 9.89
CA ILE A 189 5.24 3.58 11.32
C ILE A 189 4.58 2.22 11.48
N GLY A 190 5.22 1.31 12.22
CA GLY A 190 4.56 0.10 12.65
C GLY A 190 4.39 0.04 14.15
N ASP A 191 3.34 -0.63 14.58
CA ASP A 191 3.07 -0.87 15.99
C ASP A 191 4.15 -1.76 16.63
N GLN A 192 4.66 -2.75 15.89
CA GLN A 192 5.88 -3.47 16.23
C GLN A 192 7.08 -2.90 15.46
N ASN A 193 7.20 -3.19 14.17
CA ASN A 193 8.39 -2.82 13.38
C ASN A 193 8.05 -1.76 12.33
N GLY A 194 8.94 -0.81 12.04
CA GLY A 194 8.68 0.17 10.98
C GLY A 194 8.60 -0.49 9.60
N VAL A 195 9.67 -1.19 9.22
CA VAL A 195 9.78 -2.00 8.01
C VAL A 195 10.18 -3.41 8.38
N VAL A 196 9.50 -4.40 7.81
CA VAL A 196 9.88 -5.81 7.87
C VAL A 196 10.15 -6.31 6.46
N VAL A 197 11.33 -6.86 6.22
CA VAL A 197 11.63 -7.66 5.03
C VAL A 197 11.43 -9.11 5.44
N MET A 198 10.46 -9.80 4.84
CA MET A 198 10.01 -11.10 5.30
C MET A 198 9.99 -12.15 4.20
N ASP A 199 10.64 -13.29 4.46
CA ASP A 199 10.31 -14.55 3.78
C ASP A 199 9.25 -15.30 4.59
N ASP A 200 8.04 -15.39 4.03
CA ASP A 200 6.93 -16.13 4.61
C ASP A 200 6.91 -17.61 4.20
N GLY A 201 7.78 -18.04 3.29
CA GLY A 201 7.88 -19.42 2.80
C GLY A 201 6.68 -19.87 1.98
N VAL A 202 5.75 -18.97 1.63
CA VAL A 202 4.51 -19.27 0.89
C VAL A 202 4.48 -18.60 -0.49
N ALA A 203 5.29 -17.57 -0.71
CA ALA A 203 5.40 -16.92 -2.01
C ALA A 203 5.90 -17.89 -3.10
N ALA A 204 5.09 -18.07 -4.16
CA ALA A 204 5.50 -18.75 -5.38
C ALA A 204 6.50 -17.87 -6.16
N GLY A 205 7.76 -17.83 -5.74
CA GLY A 205 8.68 -16.82 -6.29
C GLY A 205 10.14 -16.88 -5.85
N GLY A 206 10.70 -18.05 -5.51
CA GLY A 206 12.15 -18.20 -5.32
C GLY A 206 12.74 -17.44 -4.13
N THR A 207 14.06 -17.33 -4.11
CA THR A 207 14.83 -16.64 -3.06
C THR A 207 14.44 -15.15 -2.98
N ILE A 208 14.14 -14.65 -1.78
CA ILE A 208 14.03 -13.21 -1.57
C ILE A 208 15.41 -12.58 -1.77
N ALA A 209 15.56 -11.87 -2.87
CA ALA A 209 16.77 -11.16 -3.23
C ALA A 209 16.44 -9.75 -3.73
N ASP A 210 17.48 -8.93 -3.86
CA ASP A 210 17.45 -7.67 -4.61
C ASP A 210 16.36 -6.67 -4.22
N ASN A 211 15.85 -6.75 -2.99
CA ASN A 211 14.97 -5.71 -2.46
C ASN A 211 15.77 -4.41 -2.33
N THR A 212 15.20 -3.32 -2.82
CA THR A 212 15.79 -1.98 -2.68
C THR A 212 14.83 -1.08 -1.94
N ILE A 213 15.29 -0.53 -0.82
CA ILE A 213 14.54 0.42 0.00
C ILE A 213 15.37 1.70 0.08
N ALA A 214 14.89 2.77 -0.55
CA ALA A 214 15.52 4.07 -0.51
C ALA A 214 14.67 5.05 0.33
N LEU A 215 15.24 5.54 1.42
CA LEU A 215 14.67 6.56 2.29
C LEU A 215 15.42 7.88 2.04
N ASP A 216 14.69 8.90 1.60
CA ASP A 216 15.23 10.21 1.27
C ASP A 216 14.39 11.29 1.99
N GLY A 217 14.98 11.98 2.96
CA GLY A 217 14.25 12.90 3.84
C GLY A 217 13.00 12.29 4.49
N SER A 218 13.04 11.01 4.88
CA SER A 218 11.89 10.24 5.37
C SER A 218 12.13 9.62 6.76
N HIS A 219 11.06 9.23 7.45
CA HIS A 219 11.13 8.74 8.83
C HIS A 219 10.55 7.33 8.94
N VAL A 220 11.28 6.42 9.58
CA VAL A 220 10.83 5.06 9.87
C VAL A 220 10.82 4.83 11.38
N THR A 221 9.71 4.33 11.92
CA THR A 221 9.57 4.07 13.36
C THR A 221 8.93 2.71 13.60
N GLY A 222 9.58 1.86 14.39
CA GLY A 222 8.93 0.76 15.10
C GLY A 222 8.54 1.22 16.50
N ARG A 223 7.27 1.11 16.89
CA ARG A 223 6.83 1.59 18.23
C ARG A 223 7.27 0.66 19.35
N THR A 224 7.24 -0.64 19.14
CA THR A 224 7.62 -1.63 20.19
C THR A 224 8.76 -2.56 19.75
N GLY A 225 9.17 -2.48 18.48
CA GLY A 225 10.22 -3.28 17.87
C GLY A 225 11.17 -2.45 17.02
N SER A 226 11.81 -3.09 16.04
CA SER A 226 12.86 -2.46 15.24
C SER A 226 12.32 -1.42 14.27
N GLY A 227 13.12 -0.38 13.98
CA GLY A 227 12.82 0.50 12.86
C GLY A 227 12.78 -0.26 11.53
N ILE A 228 13.81 -1.08 11.26
CA ILE A 228 13.87 -1.98 10.11
C ILE A 228 14.40 -3.34 10.59
N VAL A 229 13.78 -4.43 10.15
CA VAL A 229 14.24 -5.80 10.42
C VAL A 229 14.06 -6.68 9.18
N ALA A 230 15.02 -7.56 8.93
CA ALA A 230 14.89 -8.64 7.96
C ALA A 230 14.78 -9.98 8.70
N ARG A 231 13.79 -10.81 8.35
CA ARG A 231 13.56 -12.12 8.96
C ARG A 231 12.97 -13.09 7.96
N GLY A 232 13.30 -14.36 8.02
CA GLY A 232 12.79 -15.33 7.06
C GLY A 232 12.93 -16.76 7.54
N ILE A 233 12.15 -17.65 6.95
CA ILE A 233 12.28 -19.09 7.16
C ILE A 233 13.40 -19.66 6.27
N ASN A 234 13.52 -19.17 5.03
CA ASN A 234 14.64 -19.47 4.15
C ASN A 234 15.68 -18.34 4.13
N LEU A 235 16.73 -18.55 3.35
CA LEU A 235 17.75 -17.55 3.10
C LEU A 235 17.12 -16.34 2.39
N ILE A 236 17.18 -15.19 3.05
CA ILE A 236 17.08 -13.88 2.41
C ILE A 236 18.49 -13.55 1.92
N ASP A 237 18.65 -13.31 0.62
CA ASP A 237 19.94 -12.95 0.05
C ASP A 237 20.20 -11.45 0.23
N SER A 238 20.35 -10.68 -0.84
CA SER A 238 20.59 -9.26 -0.79
C SER A 238 19.30 -8.48 -0.45
N THR A 239 19.42 -7.51 0.47
CA THR A 239 18.47 -6.40 0.59
C THR A 239 19.25 -5.14 0.87
N THR A 240 19.10 -4.13 0.00
CA THR A 240 19.79 -2.85 0.13
C THR A 240 18.84 -1.82 0.71
N VAL A 241 19.22 -1.26 1.85
CA VAL A 241 18.54 -0.12 2.48
C VAL A 241 19.45 1.09 2.40
N THR A 242 19.00 2.15 1.72
CA THR A 242 19.70 3.43 1.65
C THR A 242 18.95 4.45 2.49
N VAL A 243 19.67 5.11 3.41
CA VAL A 243 19.12 6.16 4.28
C VAL A 243 19.86 7.45 3.99
N ALA A 244 19.17 8.43 3.40
CA ALA A 244 19.78 9.65 2.86
C ALA A 244 19.02 10.92 3.25
N ASN A 245 19.67 12.07 3.06
CA ASN A 245 19.08 13.42 3.15
C ASN A 245 18.31 13.68 4.45
N GLY A 246 18.91 13.31 5.58
CA GLY A 246 18.31 13.53 6.90
C GLY A 246 17.21 12.53 7.27
N SER A 247 17.06 11.43 6.50
CA SER A 247 16.16 10.34 6.90
C SER A 247 16.55 9.75 8.25
N THR A 248 15.55 9.29 9.00
CA THR A 248 15.75 8.67 10.32
C THR A 248 15.10 7.29 10.40
N VAL A 249 15.72 6.40 11.16
CA VAL A 249 15.18 5.08 11.49
C VAL A 249 15.25 4.95 13.00
N THR A 250 14.11 4.77 13.65
CA THR A 250 14.01 4.82 15.11
C THR A 250 13.20 3.65 15.66
N VAL A 251 13.46 3.36 16.94
CA VAL A 251 12.60 2.54 17.79
C VAL A 251 12.05 3.46 18.89
N SER A 252 10.76 3.37 19.16
CA SER A 252 10.21 4.02 20.36
C SER A 252 10.53 3.15 21.56
N VAL A 253 11.45 3.61 22.41
CA VAL A 253 11.63 3.02 23.74
C VAL A 253 10.62 3.68 24.67
N ALA A 254 9.61 2.94 25.10
CA ALA A 254 8.86 3.34 26.28
C ALA A 254 9.85 3.42 27.45
N ARG A 255 9.86 4.54 28.19
CA ARG A 255 10.58 4.60 29.46
C ARG A 255 10.00 3.53 30.36
N GLU A 256 10.80 2.53 30.68
CA GLU A 256 10.50 1.54 31.68
C GLU A 256 10.71 2.20 33.05
N ASP A 257 9.70 2.91 33.53
CA ASP A 257 9.63 3.30 34.94
C ASP A 257 9.28 2.03 35.75
N GLY A 258 10.24 1.12 35.91
CA GLY A 258 10.09 -0.10 36.73
C GLY A 258 11.17 -1.16 36.49
N ASP A 259 11.98 -1.44 37.51
CA ASP A 259 13.06 -2.43 37.53
C ASP A 259 12.71 -3.81 36.94
N ALA A 260 13.17 -4.11 35.72
CA ALA A 260 13.58 -5.46 35.29
C ALA A 260 14.45 -5.39 34.03
N ALA A 261 15.72 -5.81 34.13
CA ALA A 261 16.65 -5.81 33.01
C ALA A 261 16.20 -6.73 31.85
N PRO A 262 16.34 -6.32 30.57
CA PRO A 262 15.95 -7.16 29.43
C PRO A 262 16.95 -8.29 29.19
N SER A 263 16.46 -9.53 29.27
CA SER A 263 17.17 -10.74 28.84
C SER A 263 16.94 -11.00 27.35
N ARG A 264 17.65 -10.31 26.46
CA ARG A 264 17.97 -10.74 25.07
C ARG A 264 18.83 -9.70 24.33
N PRO A 265 19.74 -10.13 23.43
CA PRO A 265 20.65 -9.20 22.78
C PRO A 265 19.91 -8.34 21.76
N LEU A 266 19.89 -7.03 22.04
CA LEU A 266 19.44 -5.97 21.15
C LEU A 266 20.52 -5.79 20.06
N HIS A 267 20.26 -6.23 18.82
CA HIS A 267 21.05 -5.76 17.67
C HIS A 267 20.45 -4.43 17.20
N THR A 268 20.76 -3.36 17.91
CA THR A 268 20.44 -1.98 17.51
C THR A 268 21.59 -1.44 16.68
N PHE A 269 21.34 -1.15 15.40
CA PHE A 269 22.30 -0.41 14.58
C PHE A 269 22.09 1.09 14.82
N PHE A 270 23.04 1.73 15.51
CA PHE A 270 23.14 3.19 15.57
C PHE A 270 24.06 3.66 14.44
N PHE A 271 23.54 4.48 13.52
CA PHE A 271 24.39 5.31 12.64
C PHE A 271 24.49 6.70 13.27
N GLY A 272 25.59 6.95 13.97
CA GLY A 272 26.00 8.30 14.38
C GLY A 272 26.66 9.07 13.22
N PRO A 273 26.72 10.41 13.29
CA PRO A 273 27.30 11.22 12.23
C PRO A 273 28.81 10.98 12.14
N LEU A 274 29.29 10.59 10.96
CA LEU A 274 30.72 10.51 10.64
C LEU A 274 31.28 11.93 10.47
N GLU A 275 31.87 12.48 11.53
CA GLU A 275 32.83 13.58 11.42
C GLU A 275 34.07 13.10 10.65
N TRP A 276 34.35 13.71 9.50
CA TRP A 276 35.62 13.57 8.79
C TRP A 276 36.60 14.64 9.28
N GLN A 277 37.53 14.24 10.15
CA GLN A 277 38.86 14.85 10.34
C GLN A 277 39.84 13.69 10.63
N HIS A 278 41.01 13.54 10.01
CA HIS A 278 42.09 14.51 9.90
C HIS A 278 43.04 14.19 8.73
N ALA A 279 43.70 15.26 8.27
CA ALA A 279 44.90 15.27 7.44
C ALA A 279 46.11 14.58 8.10
N GLY A 280 47.04 14.08 7.29
CA GLY A 280 48.38 13.68 7.71
C GLY A 280 49.25 13.24 6.53
N ALA A 281 50.07 14.15 6.04
CA ALA A 281 51.15 13.90 5.08
C ALA A 281 52.38 13.26 5.77
N ILE A 282 53.39 12.94 4.93
CA ILE A 282 54.79 12.53 5.20
C ILE A 282 54.94 11.00 5.29
N SER A 283 55.82 10.31 4.54
CA SER A 283 56.99 10.64 3.71
C SER A 283 57.01 9.86 2.40
#